data_AF-J0JZY8-F1
#
_entry.id   AF-J0JZY8-F1
#
_cell.length_a   1.000
_cell.length_b   1.000
_cell.length_c   1.000
_cell.angle_alpha   90.00
_cell.angle_beta   90.00
_cell.angle_gamma   90.00
#
_symmetry.space_group_name_H-M   'P 1'
#
loop_
_entity.id
_entity.type
_entity.pdbx_description
1 polymer ?
#
loop_
_entity_poly.entity_id
_entity_poly.type
_entity_poly.pdbx_seq_one_letter_code
_entity_poly.pdbx_strand_id
1 'polypeptide(L)'
;MYEKAIKQDASRFKRYQKALHSVKLDLMQEGFDDFNDATFNKIHSLKKEFSEQEESKRESLERLNEVIGLFKDSIDKVFDRVSAFTWEKYKEQNDDEEDDEENYREFEEIKEMVLYFRDRSLFYLDWYEWSEEDIQKHRDWMDNDNRLLQLDYSLRNLSILKRFKEREEKNYQDHLNDEELQNNLREWRRTKNQQNNNRAFNTNLFETIRAVIAEQLNIDVSQVTPEAKLVKDLGVDSLDIVELIMALEERFGIEIPDEQAEKIVNVGDVMRHIEKQLI
;
A
#
# COMPACT_ATOMS: atom_id res chain seq x y z
N MET A 1 15.40 -7.45 4.83
CA MET A 1 16.78 -6.91 4.90
C MET A 1 16.87 -5.66 5.78
N TYR A 2 16.02 -4.65 5.57
CA TYR A 2 16.00 -3.39 6.33
C TYR A 2 15.70 -3.53 7.83
N GLU A 3 14.80 -4.43 8.22
CA GLU A 3 14.47 -4.65 9.64
C GLU A 3 15.68 -5.11 10.47
N LYS A 4 16.59 -5.88 9.86
CA LYS A 4 17.86 -6.32 10.49
C LYS A 4 18.82 -5.15 10.70
N ALA A 5 18.88 -4.22 9.74
CA ALA A 5 19.69 -3.00 9.84
C ALA A 5 19.15 -2.05 10.93
N ILE A 6 17.83 -1.87 11.00
CA ILE A 6 17.17 -1.05 12.03
C ILE A 6 17.43 -1.63 13.43
N LYS A 7 17.30 -2.95 13.60
CA LYS A 7 17.60 -3.64 14.87
C LYS A 7 19.07 -3.51 15.27
N GLN A 8 19.99 -3.55 14.30
CA GLN A 8 21.42 -3.35 14.55
C GLN A 8 21.74 -1.92 14.99
N ASP A 9 21.15 -0.91 14.35
CA ASP A 9 21.31 0.49 14.70
C ASP A 9 20.74 0.83 16.08
N ALA A 10 19.55 0.33 16.40
CA ALA A 10 18.96 0.48 17.74
C ALA A 10 19.84 -0.16 18.83
N SER A 11 20.43 -1.31 18.53
CA SER A 11 21.37 -1.99 19.45
C SER A 11 22.67 -1.21 19.63
N ARG A 12 23.15 -0.51 18.59
CA ARG A 12 24.33 0.37 18.67
C ARG A 12 24.04 1.63 19.47
N PHE A 13 22.87 2.24 19.31
CA PHE A 13 22.43 3.39 20.10
C PHE A 13 22.34 3.06 21.60
N LYS A 14 21.78 1.89 21.95
CA LYS A 14 21.77 1.39 23.34
C LYS A 14 23.17 1.24 23.92
N ARG A 15 24.18 0.89 23.11
CA ARG A 15 25.58 0.82 23.54
C ARG A 15 26.16 2.21 23.83
N TYR A 16 25.90 3.20 22.99
CA TYR A 16 26.31 4.58 23.24
C TYR A 16 25.68 5.15 24.52
N GLN A 17 24.38 4.93 24.72
CA GLN A 17 23.68 5.35 25.95
C GLN A 17 24.29 4.71 27.20
N LYS A 18 24.58 3.40 27.17
CA LYS A 18 25.23 2.71 28.30
C LYS A 18 26.64 3.24 28.57
N ALA A 19 27.42 3.50 27.52
CA ALA A 19 28.78 4.03 27.67
C ALA A 19 28.78 5.44 28.29
N LEU A 20 27.90 6.33 27.83
CA LEU A 20 27.73 7.68 28.39
C LEU A 20 27.22 7.65 29.84
N HIS A 21 26.32 6.71 30.15
CA HIS A 21 25.83 6.53 31.52
C HIS A 21 26.93 6.06 32.47
N SER A 22 27.80 5.13 32.03
CA SER A 22 28.98 4.71 32.80
C SER A 22 29.90 5.89 33.10
N VAL A 23 30.27 6.64 32.06
CA VAL A 23 31.12 7.83 32.19
C VAL A 23 30.51 8.86 33.15
N LYS A 24 29.19 9.05 33.09
CA LYS A 24 28.45 9.93 34.02
C LYS A 24 28.53 9.43 35.47
N LEU A 25 28.44 8.13 35.71
CA LEU A 25 28.55 7.56 37.05
C LEU A 25 29.97 7.71 37.60
N ASP A 26 30.99 7.46 36.77
CA ASP A 26 32.40 7.60 37.15
C ASP A 26 32.69 9.06 37.57
N LEU A 27 32.19 10.05 36.79
CA LEU A 27 32.25 11.48 37.14
C LEU A 27 31.58 11.83 38.46
N MET A 28 30.48 11.15 38.81
CA MET A 28 29.75 11.39 40.06
C MET A 28 30.45 10.79 41.28
N GLN A 29 31.28 9.76 41.10
CA GLN A 29 31.93 9.02 42.18
C GLN A 29 33.34 9.55 42.49
N GLU A 30 34.13 9.85 41.46
CA GLU A 30 35.55 10.21 41.61
C GLU A 30 35.77 11.74 41.68
N GLY A 31 34.75 12.53 41.34
CA GLY A 31 34.88 13.99 41.22
C GLY A 31 35.59 14.40 39.92
N PHE A 32 35.46 15.67 39.53
CA PHE A 32 35.95 16.14 38.23
C PHE A 32 37.49 16.18 38.15
N ASP A 33 38.17 16.26 39.30
CA ASP A 33 39.62 16.45 39.40
C ASP A 33 40.42 15.15 39.16
N ASP A 34 39.82 13.97 39.41
CA ASP A 34 40.42 12.65 39.13
C ASP A 34 40.04 12.08 37.75
N PHE A 35 39.39 12.89 36.90
CA PHE A 35 38.91 12.46 35.59
C PHE A 35 40.07 12.27 34.59
N ASN A 36 40.50 11.01 34.41
CA ASN A 36 41.63 10.63 33.57
C ASN A 36 41.39 10.90 32.07
N ASP A 37 42.44 11.37 31.37
CA ASP A 37 42.54 11.52 29.90
C ASP A 37 42.01 10.31 29.12
N ALA A 38 42.15 9.09 29.65
CA ALA A 38 41.61 7.88 29.06
C ALA A 38 40.08 7.94 28.85
N THR A 39 39.34 8.51 29.80
CA THR A 39 37.88 8.65 29.73
C THR A 39 37.50 9.74 28.73
N PHE A 40 38.23 10.85 28.70
CA PHE A 40 38.03 11.92 27.70
C PHE A 40 38.28 11.42 26.27
N ASN A 41 39.37 10.67 26.06
CA ASN A 41 39.68 10.04 24.77
C ASN A 41 38.60 9.05 24.33
N LYS A 42 37.99 8.32 25.27
CA LYS A 42 36.87 7.42 25.00
C LYS A 42 35.61 8.17 24.58
N ILE A 43 35.26 9.28 25.24
CA ILE A 43 34.13 10.14 24.83
C ILE A 43 34.39 10.72 23.44
N HIS A 44 35.59 11.21 23.18
CA HIS A 44 35.97 11.78 21.90
C HIS A 44 35.88 10.73 20.77
N SER A 45 36.35 9.50 21.02
CA SER A 45 36.24 8.40 20.07
C SER A 45 34.79 8.03 19.78
N LEU A 46 33.92 7.99 20.80
CA LEU A 46 32.49 7.73 20.63
C LEU A 46 31.78 8.84 19.84
N LYS A 47 32.13 10.10 20.09
CA LYS A 47 31.59 11.25 19.35
C LYS A 47 31.99 11.21 17.88
N LYS A 48 33.25 10.87 17.60
CA LYS A 48 33.75 10.70 16.23
C LYS A 48 33.04 9.57 15.50
N GLU A 49 32.92 8.41 16.14
CA GLU A 49 32.21 7.24 15.58
C GLU A 49 30.74 7.55 15.29
N PHE A 50 30.07 8.29 16.19
CA PHE A 50 28.70 8.74 15.98
C PHE A 50 28.57 9.71 14.80
N SER A 51 29.49 10.68 14.70
CA SER A 51 29.51 11.67 13.61
C SER A 51 29.72 11.01 12.24
N GLU A 52 30.67 10.08 12.12
CA GLU A 52 30.92 9.33 10.88
C GLU A 52 29.70 8.49 10.49
N GLN A 53 29.00 7.91 11.48
CA GLN A 53 27.77 7.16 11.23
C GLN A 53 26.61 8.06 10.79
N GLU A 54 26.48 9.28 11.34
CA GLU A 54 25.47 10.26 10.93
C GLU A 54 25.70 10.73 9.49
N GLU A 55 26.96 11.03 9.14
CA GLU A 55 27.36 11.45 7.79
C GLU A 55 27.07 10.35 6.76
N SER A 56 27.46 9.10 7.04
CA SER A 56 27.18 7.95 6.17
C SER A 56 25.66 7.72 5.95
N LYS A 57 24.84 7.99 6.97
CA LYS A 57 23.37 7.92 6.86
C LYS A 57 22.82 9.05 5.99
N ARG A 58 23.37 10.25 6.13
CA ARG A 58 22.97 11.42 5.32
C ARG A 58 23.29 11.19 3.84
N GLU A 59 24.49 10.69 3.53
CA GLU A 59 24.88 10.29 2.17
C GLU A 59 23.97 9.18 1.60
N SER A 60 23.60 8.21 2.43
CA SER A 60 22.69 7.13 2.02
C SER A 60 21.28 7.65 1.71
N LEU A 61 20.79 8.63 2.48
CA LEU A 61 19.51 9.28 2.25
C LEU A 61 19.51 10.11 0.97
N GLU A 62 20.61 10.84 0.71
CA GLU A 62 20.78 11.62 -0.52
C GLU A 62 20.76 10.72 -1.76
N ARG A 63 21.50 9.60 -1.74
CA ARG A 63 21.46 8.58 -2.80
C ARG A 63 20.07 7.97 -2.98
N LEU A 64 19.34 7.73 -1.89
CA LEU A 64 17.96 7.23 -1.98
C LEU A 64 17.04 8.25 -2.66
N ASN A 65 17.18 9.53 -2.31
CA ASN A 65 16.41 10.60 -2.95
C ASN A 65 16.73 10.74 -4.44
N GLU A 66 17.99 10.58 -4.83
CA GLU A 66 18.40 10.54 -6.25
C GLU A 66 17.72 9.39 -7.00
N VAL A 67 17.75 8.17 -6.43
CA VAL A 67 17.08 7.00 -7.03
C VAL A 67 15.56 7.20 -7.11
N ILE A 68 14.94 7.80 -6.09
CA ILE A 68 13.51 8.16 -6.12
C ILE A 68 13.25 9.18 -7.24
N GLY A 69 14.13 10.15 -7.45
CA GLY A 69 14.06 11.11 -8.55
C GLY A 69 14.10 10.42 -9.92
N LEU A 70 15.06 9.51 -10.12
CA LEU A 70 15.16 8.72 -11.37
C LEU A 70 13.94 7.82 -11.60
N PHE A 71 13.37 7.26 -10.54
CA PHE A 71 12.16 6.46 -10.61
C PHE A 71 10.94 7.31 -10.97
N LYS A 72 10.79 8.52 -10.40
CA LYS A 72 9.76 9.48 -10.78
C LYS A 72 9.86 9.87 -12.26
N ASP A 73 11.05 10.24 -12.73
CA ASP A 73 11.29 10.56 -14.14
C ASP A 73 10.94 9.38 -15.08
N SER A 74 11.17 8.14 -14.62
CA SER A 74 10.77 6.95 -15.36
C SER A 74 9.25 6.74 -15.39
N ILE A 75 8.53 7.05 -14.30
CA ILE A 75 7.06 7.02 -14.25
C ILE A 75 6.49 8.07 -15.19
N ASP A 76 7.00 9.29 -15.15
CA ASP A 76 6.53 10.40 -15.98
C ASP A 76 6.65 10.04 -17.48
N LYS A 77 7.79 9.45 -17.90
CA LYS A 77 7.97 8.95 -19.28
C LYS A 77 6.98 7.86 -19.69
N VAL A 78 6.60 6.97 -18.77
CA VAL A 78 5.59 5.93 -19.05
C VAL A 78 4.22 6.58 -19.21
N PHE A 79 3.88 7.54 -18.34
CA PHE A 79 2.64 8.29 -18.42
C PHE A 79 2.56 9.07 -19.74
N ASP A 80 3.60 9.80 -20.11
CA ASP A 80 3.70 10.50 -21.39
C ASP A 80 3.45 9.57 -22.58
N ARG A 81 4.00 8.35 -22.53
CA ARG A 81 3.82 7.35 -23.60
C ARG A 81 2.40 6.79 -23.65
N VAL A 82 1.76 6.58 -22.49
CA VAL A 82 0.35 6.14 -22.41
C VAL A 82 -0.59 7.25 -22.88
N SER A 83 -0.31 8.50 -22.51
CA SER A 83 -1.01 9.68 -23.01
C SER A 83 -0.85 9.83 -24.52
N ALA A 84 0.36 9.63 -25.06
CA ALA A 84 0.59 9.64 -26.51
C ALA A 84 -0.15 8.49 -27.23
N PHE A 85 -0.20 7.29 -26.66
CA PHE A 85 -0.92 6.16 -27.24
C PHE A 85 -2.44 6.37 -27.25
N THR A 86 -3.00 6.89 -26.15
CA THR A 86 -4.43 7.22 -26.07
C THR A 86 -4.79 8.35 -27.03
N TRP A 87 -3.89 9.32 -27.19
CA TRP A 87 -3.99 10.40 -28.16
C TRP A 87 -3.93 9.93 -29.62
N GLU A 88 -3.01 9.02 -29.98
CA GLU A 88 -2.96 8.41 -31.32
C GLU A 88 -4.25 7.68 -31.66
N LYS A 89 -4.79 6.92 -30.69
CA LYS A 89 -6.07 6.21 -30.85
C LYS A 89 -7.26 7.16 -31.00
N TYR A 90 -7.20 8.33 -30.35
CA TYR A 90 -8.20 9.40 -30.51
C TYR A 90 -8.12 10.04 -31.89
N LYS A 91 -6.91 10.38 -32.39
CA LYS A 91 -6.70 10.90 -33.76
C LYS A 91 -7.18 9.94 -34.84
N GLU A 92 -6.92 8.63 -34.67
CA GLU A 92 -7.43 7.62 -35.61
C GLU A 92 -8.96 7.59 -35.70
N GLN A 93 -9.67 8.08 -34.67
CA GLN A 93 -11.13 8.10 -34.59
C GLN A 93 -11.73 9.47 -34.90
N ASN A 94 -10.93 10.54 -34.95
CA ASN A 94 -11.38 11.92 -35.13
C ASN A 94 -10.40 12.65 -36.07
N ASP A 95 -10.82 12.88 -37.31
CA ASP A 95 -10.13 13.76 -38.28
C ASP A 95 -10.35 15.21 -37.82
N ASP A 96 -9.40 15.84 -37.10
CA ASP A 96 -9.17 17.30 -37.15
C ASP A 96 -7.88 17.73 -36.40
N GLU A 97 -7.43 18.96 -36.71
CA GLU A 97 -6.07 19.52 -36.67
C GLU A 97 -5.50 19.93 -35.28
N GLU A 98 -4.21 20.35 -35.28
CA GLU A 98 -3.27 20.69 -34.17
C GLU A 98 -3.78 21.35 -32.85
N ASP A 99 -4.99 21.91 -32.78
CA ASP A 99 -5.59 22.52 -31.57
C ASP A 99 -6.20 21.47 -30.61
N ASP A 100 -6.34 20.22 -31.06
CA ASP A 100 -6.93 19.15 -30.24
C ASP A 100 -5.97 18.60 -29.17
N GLU A 101 -4.65 18.75 -29.33
CA GLU A 101 -3.68 18.16 -28.37
C GLU A 101 -3.61 18.93 -27.05
N GLU A 102 -3.62 20.26 -27.11
CA GLU A 102 -3.62 21.11 -25.92
C GLU A 102 -4.93 20.96 -25.15
N ASN A 103 -6.07 20.95 -25.86
CA ASN A 103 -7.38 20.73 -25.26
C ASN A 103 -7.51 19.33 -24.64
N TYR A 104 -6.96 18.30 -25.28
CA TYR A 104 -6.92 16.94 -24.73
C TYR A 104 -6.02 16.83 -23.50
N ARG A 105 -4.82 17.44 -23.53
CA ARG A 105 -3.95 17.51 -22.35
C ARG A 105 -4.66 18.21 -21.18
N GLU A 106 -5.27 19.37 -21.43
CA GLU A 106 -6.00 20.09 -20.40
C GLU A 106 -7.19 19.29 -19.87
N PHE A 107 -7.88 18.53 -20.74
CA PHE A 107 -8.95 17.62 -20.32
C PHE A 107 -8.45 16.59 -19.31
N GLU A 108 -7.35 15.91 -19.60
CA GLU A 108 -6.76 14.89 -18.72
C GLU A 108 -6.19 15.51 -17.43
N GLU A 109 -5.55 16.68 -17.50
CA GLU A 109 -5.08 17.41 -16.31
C GLU A 109 -6.23 17.74 -15.34
N ILE A 110 -7.38 18.19 -15.87
CA ILE A 110 -8.54 18.45 -15.03
C ILE A 110 -9.11 17.15 -14.46
N LYS A 111 -9.04 16.04 -15.21
CA LYS A 111 -9.50 14.73 -14.72
C LYS A 111 -8.66 14.23 -13.56
N GLU A 112 -7.35 14.48 -13.55
CA GLU A 112 -6.48 14.23 -12.40
C GLU A 112 -6.88 15.08 -11.18
N MET A 113 -7.25 16.34 -11.40
CA MET A 113 -7.79 17.19 -10.33
C MET A 113 -9.10 16.64 -9.77
N VAL A 114 -10.03 16.21 -10.63
CA VAL A 114 -11.30 15.58 -10.20
C VAL A 114 -11.02 14.31 -9.40
N LEU A 115 -10.09 13.47 -9.87
CA LEU A 115 -9.66 12.26 -9.19
C LEU A 115 -9.13 12.54 -7.79
N TYR A 116 -8.35 13.62 -7.64
CA TYR A 116 -7.86 14.08 -6.36
C TYR A 116 -9.01 14.42 -5.38
N PHE A 117 -10.01 15.18 -5.82
CA PHE A 117 -11.13 15.56 -4.96
C PHE A 117 -12.01 14.38 -4.53
N ARG A 118 -12.22 13.42 -5.44
CA ARG A 118 -12.89 12.16 -5.12
C ARG A 118 -12.15 11.41 -4.02
N ASP A 119 -10.84 11.23 -4.18
CA ASP A 119 -10.00 10.52 -3.22
C ASP A 119 -9.95 11.23 -1.86
N ARG A 120 -9.88 12.56 -1.87
CA ARG A 120 -9.93 13.36 -0.64
C ARG A 120 -11.25 13.16 0.10
N SER A 121 -12.38 13.13 -0.61
CA SER A 121 -13.68 12.89 0.00
C SER A 121 -13.77 11.49 0.61
N LEU A 122 -13.26 10.48 -0.08
CA LEU A 122 -13.14 9.11 0.46
C LEU A 122 -12.24 9.05 1.70
N PHE A 123 -11.07 9.69 1.64
CA PHE A 123 -10.14 9.77 2.75
C PHE A 123 -10.79 10.38 3.99
N TYR A 124 -11.50 11.50 3.85
CA TYR A 124 -12.14 12.12 4.99
C TYR A 124 -13.28 11.29 5.57
N LEU A 125 -14.07 10.62 4.73
CA LEU A 125 -15.12 9.70 5.17
C LEU A 125 -14.56 8.50 5.96
N ASP A 126 -13.33 8.07 5.66
CA ASP A 126 -12.67 6.98 6.40
C ASP A 126 -12.02 7.44 7.72
N TRP A 127 -11.52 8.69 7.78
CA TRP A 127 -10.68 9.15 8.89
C TRP A 127 -11.43 9.93 9.97
N TYR A 128 -12.52 10.61 9.62
CA TYR A 128 -13.23 11.47 10.56
C TYR A 128 -14.61 10.91 10.92
N GLU A 129 -14.95 10.97 12.20
CA GLU A 129 -16.31 10.75 12.68
C GLU A 129 -17.13 12.03 12.45
N TRP A 130 -18.04 11.98 11.49
CA TRP A 130 -18.83 13.12 11.04
C TRP A 130 -20.32 12.95 11.29
N SER A 131 -21.03 14.08 11.24
CA SER A 131 -22.50 14.08 11.24
C SER A 131 -23.04 13.38 9.98
N GLU A 132 -24.26 12.85 10.05
CA GLU A 132 -24.91 12.26 8.87
C GLU A 132 -25.04 13.28 7.72
N GLU A 133 -25.24 14.56 8.04
CA GLU A 133 -25.33 15.63 7.05
C GLU A 133 -23.99 15.83 6.32
N ASP A 134 -22.88 15.82 7.04
CA ASP A 134 -21.55 16.00 6.45
C ASP A 134 -21.11 14.75 5.67
N ILE A 135 -21.44 13.56 6.16
CA ILE A 135 -21.26 12.31 5.40
C ILE A 135 -22.01 12.39 4.06
N GLN A 136 -23.25 12.87 4.07
CA GLN A 136 -24.05 12.99 2.85
C GLN A 136 -23.45 14.00 1.87
N LYS A 137 -22.98 15.17 2.35
CA LYS A 137 -22.30 16.17 1.49
C LYS A 137 -21.10 15.56 0.75
N HIS A 138 -20.27 14.78 1.45
CA HIS A 138 -19.11 14.15 0.85
C HIS A 138 -19.47 13.05 -0.15
N ARG A 139 -20.55 12.31 0.09
CA ARG A 139 -21.09 11.36 -0.90
C ARG A 139 -21.59 12.06 -2.16
N ASP A 140 -22.34 13.16 -2.00
CA ASP A 140 -22.84 13.94 -3.13
C ASP A 140 -21.69 14.52 -3.97
N TRP A 141 -20.61 15.00 -3.31
CA TRP A 141 -19.39 15.44 -3.99
C TRP A 141 -18.72 14.30 -4.74
N MET A 142 -18.55 13.13 -4.12
CA MET A 142 -18.00 11.96 -4.79
C MET A 142 -18.81 11.51 -6.00
N ASP A 143 -20.14 11.53 -5.91
CA ASP A 143 -21.00 11.17 -7.04
C ASP A 143 -20.85 12.14 -8.21
N ASN A 144 -20.71 13.44 -7.92
CA ASN A 144 -20.39 14.43 -8.94
C ASN A 144 -19.00 14.19 -9.56
N ASP A 145 -17.97 13.95 -8.73
CA ASP A 145 -16.62 13.68 -9.21
C ASP A 145 -16.58 12.41 -10.08
N ASN A 146 -17.27 11.34 -9.66
CA ASN A 146 -17.41 10.11 -10.44
C ASN A 146 -18.08 10.36 -11.80
N ARG A 147 -19.11 11.21 -11.84
CA ARG A 147 -19.77 11.59 -13.10
C ARG A 147 -18.82 12.35 -14.02
N LEU A 148 -18.02 13.27 -13.49
CA LEU A 148 -17.02 14.01 -14.27
C LEU A 148 -15.92 13.07 -14.79
N LEU A 149 -15.50 12.09 -13.99
CA LEU A 149 -14.54 11.06 -14.40
C LEU A 149 -15.08 10.11 -15.49
N GLN A 150 -16.38 10.00 -15.70
CA GLN A 150 -16.95 9.17 -16.77
C GLN A 150 -17.11 9.92 -18.10
N LEU A 151 -16.83 11.22 -18.14
CA LEU A 151 -16.91 11.96 -19.40
C LEU A 151 -15.81 11.53 -20.36
N ASP A 152 -16.19 11.27 -21.61
CA ASP A 152 -15.25 11.12 -22.72
C ASP A 152 -14.80 12.51 -23.22
N TYR A 153 -13.64 12.55 -23.88
CA TYR A 153 -13.14 13.79 -24.45
C TYR A 153 -14.09 14.34 -25.52
N SER A 154 -14.44 15.61 -25.37
CA SER A 154 -15.09 16.46 -26.37
C SER A 154 -14.99 17.91 -25.90
N LEU A 155 -15.00 18.89 -26.81
CA LEU A 155 -14.96 20.31 -26.44
C LEU A 155 -16.09 20.72 -25.48
N ARG A 156 -17.27 20.08 -25.62
CA ARG A 156 -18.41 20.28 -24.71
C ARG A 156 -18.09 19.78 -23.30
N ASN A 157 -17.50 18.59 -23.17
CA ASN A 157 -17.14 18.02 -21.87
C ASN A 157 -15.93 18.71 -21.25
N LEU A 158 -14.93 19.11 -22.06
CA LEU A 158 -13.84 19.97 -21.62
C LEU A 158 -14.36 21.28 -21.03
N SER A 159 -15.35 21.91 -21.66
CA SER A 159 -15.98 23.11 -21.10
C SER A 159 -16.67 22.88 -19.76
N ILE A 160 -17.18 21.67 -19.48
CA ILE A 160 -17.72 21.28 -18.17
C ILE A 160 -16.59 21.18 -17.15
N LEU A 161 -15.50 20.50 -17.51
CA LEU A 161 -14.32 20.34 -16.66
C LEU A 161 -13.63 21.68 -16.37
N LYS A 162 -13.50 22.59 -17.34
CA LYS A 162 -12.94 23.94 -17.12
C LYS A 162 -13.70 24.70 -16.03
N ARG A 163 -15.04 24.64 -16.01
CA ARG A 163 -15.85 25.24 -14.94
C ARG A 163 -15.64 24.58 -13.58
N PHE A 164 -15.35 23.29 -13.55
CA PHE A 164 -14.97 22.60 -12.32
C PHE A 164 -13.61 23.10 -11.82
N LYS A 165 -12.60 23.12 -12.71
CA LYS A 165 -11.25 23.65 -12.43
C LYS A 165 -11.33 25.07 -11.87
N GLU A 166 -12.02 25.98 -12.54
CA GLU A 166 -12.18 27.38 -12.08
C GLU A 166 -12.72 27.50 -10.64
N ARG A 167 -13.62 26.60 -10.23
CA ARG A 167 -14.19 26.62 -8.88
C ARG A 167 -13.24 26.06 -7.84
N GLU A 168 -12.54 24.98 -8.18
CA GLU A 168 -11.77 24.19 -7.22
C GLU A 168 -10.26 24.48 -7.24
N GLU A 169 -9.75 25.20 -8.24
CA GLU A 169 -8.31 25.45 -8.46
C GLU A 169 -7.63 25.96 -7.20
N LYS A 170 -8.23 26.95 -6.53
CA LYS A 170 -7.66 27.50 -5.29
C LYS A 170 -7.54 26.43 -4.21
N ASN A 171 -8.61 25.69 -3.95
CA ASN A 171 -8.62 24.62 -2.94
C ASN A 171 -7.61 23.53 -3.32
N TYR A 172 -7.52 23.21 -4.61
CA TYR A 172 -6.59 22.21 -5.12
C TYR A 172 -5.14 22.62 -4.86
N GLN A 173 -4.76 23.86 -5.22
CA GLN A 173 -3.41 24.38 -4.97
C GLN A 173 -3.11 24.49 -3.47
N ASP A 174 -4.06 24.95 -2.66
CA ASP A 174 -3.90 25.02 -1.20
C ASP A 174 -3.61 23.63 -0.62
N HIS A 175 -4.35 22.60 -1.04
CA HIS A 175 -4.10 21.23 -0.58
C HIS A 175 -2.80 20.63 -1.14
N LEU A 176 -2.40 20.94 -2.37
CA LEU A 176 -1.14 20.45 -2.94
C LEU A 176 0.08 20.98 -2.17
N ASN A 177 -0.04 22.19 -1.62
CA ASN A 177 0.99 22.80 -0.78
C ASN A 177 0.98 22.32 0.69
N ASP A 178 -0.04 21.56 1.09
CA ASP A 178 -0.13 20.95 2.42
C ASP A 178 0.58 19.58 2.43
N GLU A 179 1.87 19.58 2.80
CA GLU A 179 2.68 18.36 2.84
C GLU A 179 2.10 17.28 3.76
N GLU A 180 1.48 17.65 4.88
CA GLU A 180 0.90 16.69 5.82
C GLU A 180 -0.30 15.99 5.18
N LEU A 181 -1.22 16.76 4.60
CA LEU A 181 -2.37 16.22 3.90
C LEU A 181 -1.96 15.34 2.71
N GLN A 182 -0.97 15.78 1.91
CA GLN A 182 -0.48 14.99 0.77
C GLN A 182 0.15 13.67 1.20
N ASN A 183 0.90 13.66 2.30
CA ASN A 183 1.48 12.43 2.86
C ASN A 183 0.39 11.49 3.38
N ASN A 184 -0.59 12.02 4.14
CA ASN A 184 -1.72 11.24 4.65
C ASN A 184 -2.54 10.62 3.52
N LEU A 185 -2.86 11.38 2.47
CA LEU A 185 -3.56 10.88 1.28
C LEU A 185 -2.75 9.79 0.56
N ARG A 186 -1.43 9.96 0.43
CA ARG A 186 -0.56 8.97 -0.19
C ARG A 186 -0.52 7.66 0.60
N GLU A 187 -0.43 7.74 1.92
CA GLU A 187 -0.47 6.57 2.79
C GLU A 187 -1.84 5.90 2.73
N TRP A 188 -2.92 6.66 2.82
CA TRP A 188 -4.28 6.14 2.69
C TRP A 188 -4.47 5.40 1.36
N ARG A 189 -4.07 5.97 0.22
CA ARG A 189 -4.12 5.30 -1.09
C ARG A 189 -3.37 3.97 -1.09
N ARG A 190 -2.18 3.91 -0.47
CA ARG A 190 -1.43 2.65 -0.32
C ARG A 190 -2.20 1.63 0.50
N THR A 191 -2.82 2.03 1.62
CA THR A 191 -3.62 1.12 2.43
C THR A 191 -4.83 0.58 1.68
N LYS A 192 -5.54 1.43 0.91
CA LYS A 192 -6.69 0.99 0.09
C LYS A 192 -6.28 0.09 -1.06
N ASN A 193 -5.16 0.37 -1.72
CA ASN A 193 -4.63 -0.51 -2.75
C ASN A 193 -4.22 -1.87 -2.17
N GLN A 194 -3.60 -1.89 -0.99
CA GLN A 194 -3.27 -3.14 -0.31
C GLN A 194 -4.54 -3.91 0.09
N GLN A 195 -5.55 -3.24 0.64
CA GLN A 195 -6.85 -3.87 0.96
C GLN A 195 -7.54 -4.43 -0.29
N ASN A 196 -7.55 -3.68 -1.39
CA ASN A 196 -8.15 -4.12 -2.66
C ASN A 196 -7.38 -5.30 -3.27
N ASN A 197 -6.05 -5.25 -3.25
CA ASN A 197 -5.20 -6.35 -3.73
C ASN A 197 -5.39 -7.61 -2.87
N ASN A 198 -5.43 -7.46 -1.54
CA ASN A 198 -5.72 -8.57 -0.64
C ASN A 198 -7.12 -9.14 -0.88
N ARG A 199 -8.13 -8.28 -1.10
CA ARG A 199 -9.48 -8.73 -1.43
C ARG A 199 -9.52 -9.50 -2.75
N ALA A 200 -8.84 -9.01 -3.78
CA ALA A 200 -8.75 -9.68 -5.08
C ALA A 200 -7.99 -11.01 -4.98
N PHE A 201 -6.87 -11.04 -4.26
CA PHE A 201 -6.11 -12.25 -3.96
C PHE A 201 -6.96 -13.26 -3.19
N ASN A 202 -7.64 -12.86 -2.12
CA ASN A 202 -8.50 -13.72 -1.32
C ASN A 202 -9.68 -14.26 -2.15
N THR A 203 -10.26 -13.46 -3.04
CA THR A 203 -11.31 -13.92 -3.95
C THR A 203 -10.78 -14.96 -4.94
N ASN A 204 -9.58 -14.74 -5.50
CA ASN A 204 -8.97 -15.69 -6.43
C ASN A 204 -8.54 -17.00 -5.73
N LEU A 205 -7.98 -16.88 -4.52
CA LEU A 205 -7.62 -18.02 -3.67
C LEU A 205 -8.86 -18.83 -3.30
N PHE A 206 -9.96 -18.15 -2.92
CA PHE A 206 -11.23 -18.77 -2.59
C PHE A 206 -11.78 -19.61 -3.74
N GLU A 207 -11.85 -19.04 -4.94
CA GLU A 207 -12.34 -19.76 -6.13
C GLU A 207 -11.42 -20.92 -6.53
N THR A 208 -10.10 -20.76 -6.35
CA THR A 208 -9.13 -21.83 -6.62
C THR A 208 -9.31 -23.00 -5.65
N ILE A 209 -9.43 -22.73 -4.34
CA ILE A 209 -9.65 -23.77 -3.33
C ILE A 209 -10.97 -24.48 -3.58
N ARG A 210 -12.05 -23.76 -3.93
CA ARG A 210 -13.33 -24.36 -4.27
C ARG A 210 -13.25 -25.29 -5.47
N ALA A 211 -12.53 -24.89 -6.51
CA ALA A 211 -12.32 -25.71 -7.69
C ALA A 211 -11.60 -27.03 -7.34
N VAL A 212 -10.55 -26.98 -6.52
CA VAL A 212 -9.81 -28.18 -6.08
C VAL A 212 -10.71 -29.12 -5.25
N ILE A 213 -11.47 -28.56 -4.29
CA ILE A 213 -12.39 -29.37 -3.46
C ILE A 213 -13.47 -30.02 -4.33
N ALA A 214 -14.06 -29.26 -5.26
CA ALA A 214 -15.10 -29.76 -6.14
C ALA A 214 -14.58 -30.86 -7.09
N GLU A 215 -13.39 -30.70 -7.63
CA GLU A 215 -12.71 -31.67 -8.50
C GLU A 215 -12.38 -32.95 -7.74
N GLN A 216 -11.77 -32.85 -6.55
CA GLN A 216 -11.35 -34.01 -5.78
C GLN A 216 -12.53 -34.84 -5.27
N LEU A 217 -13.61 -34.17 -4.84
CA LEU A 217 -14.79 -34.83 -4.28
C LEU A 217 -15.83 -35.16 -5.35
N ASN A 218 -15.61 -34.75 -6.60
CA ASN A 218 -16.55 -34.90 -7.72
C ASN A 218 -17.97 -34.37 -7.38
N ILE A 219 -18.02 -33.17 -6.79
CA ILE A 219 -19.25 -32.47 -6.40
C ILE A 219 -19.40 -31.16 -7.17
N ASP A 220 -20.59 -30.58 -7.15
CA ASP A 220 -20.80 -29.27 -7.75
C ASP A 220 -20.13 -28.17 -6.92
N VAL A 221 -19.42 -27.26 -7.59
CA VAL A 221 -18.70 -26.15 -6.93
C VAL A 221 -19.62 -25.28 -6.08
N SER A 222 -20.92 -25.18 -6.42
CA SER A 222 -21.93 -24.46 -5.64
C SER A 222 -22.19 -25.06 -4.27
N GLN A 223 -21.89 -26.35 -4.06
CA GLN A 223 -22.00 -27.00 -2.76
C GLN A 223 -20.80 -26.69 -1.84
N VAL A 224 -19.69 -26.23 -2.41
CA VAL A 224 -18.47 -25.86 -1.66
C VAL A 224 -18.61 -24.45 -1.10
N THR A 225 -19.35 -24.30 0.00
CA THR A 225 -19.48 -23.03 0.74
C THR A 225 -18.59 -23.04 1.99
N PRO A 226 -18.13 -21.89 2.50
CA PRO A 226 -17.29 -21.83 3.71
C PRO A 226 -17.88 -22.57 4.92
N GLU A 227 -19.21 -22.59 5.04
CA GLU A 227 -19.94 -23.17 6.15
C GLU A 227 -20.17 -24.68 5.99
N ALA A 228 -20.01 -25.22 4.78
CA ALA A 228 -20.25 -26.63 4.48
C ALA A 228 -19.28 -27.52 5.28
N LYS A 229 -19.84 -28.42 6.08
CA LYS A 229 -19.06 -29.40 6.83
C LYS A 229 -18.66 -30.55 5.92
N LEU A 230 -17.36 -30.86 5.89
CA LEU A 230 -16.80 -31.89 5.00
C LEU A 230 -17.53 -33.24 5.19
N VAL A 231 -17.64 -33.71 6.43
CA VAL A 231 -18.26 -35.01 6.72
C VAL A 231 -19.79 -34.97 6.63
N LYS A 232 -20.42 -33.94 7.22
CA LYS A 232 -21.88 -33.93 7.39
C LYS A 232 -22.64 -33.48 6.14
N ASP A 233 -22.10 -32.50 5.43
CA ASP A 233 -22.81 -31.82 4.34
C ASP A 233 -22.27 -32.24 2.96
N LEU A 234 -20.98 -32.56 2.86
CA LEU A 234 -20.34 -33.02 1.63
C LEU A 234 -20.11 -34.54 1.57
N GLY A 235 -20.42 -35.27 2.65
CA GLY A 235 -20.36 -36.74 2.68
C GLY A 235 -18.95 -37.32 2.59
N VAL A 236 -17.93 -36.49 2.88
CA VAL A 236 -16.51 -36.82 2.79
C VAL A 236 -16.12 -37.75 3.94
N ASP A 237 -15.44 -38.86 3.63
CA ASP A 237 -14.91 -39.75 4.66
C ASP A 237 -13.48 -39.36 5.10
N SER A 238 -12.92 -40.10 6.06
CA SER A 238 -11.57 -39.79 6.57
C SER A 238 -10.46 -39.96 5.53
N LEU A 239 -10.64 -40.84 4.54
CA LEU A 239 -9.67 -41.05 3.46
C LEU A 239 -9.75 -39.90 2.46
N ASP A 240 -10.96 -39.49 2.09
CA ASP A 240 -11.19 -38.35 1.19
C ASP A 240 -10.62 -37.04 1.76
N ILE A 241 -10.68 -36.84 3.09
CA ILE A 241 -10.07 -35.68 3.75
C ILE A 241 -8.55 -35.67 3.55
N VAL A 242 -7.88 -36.83 3.69
CA VAL A 242 -6.43 -36.93 3.50
C VAL A 242 -6.05 -36.65 2.05
N GLU A 243 -6.77 -37.22 1.09
CA GLU A 243 -6.52 -36.98 -0.33
C GLU A 243 -6.74 -35.51 -0.72
N LEU A 244 -7.79 -34.89 -0.17
CA LEU A 244 -8.07 -33.48 -0.38
C LEU A 244 -6.95 -32.59 0.16
N ILE A 245 -6.44 -32.89 1.37
CA ILE A 245 -5.33 -32.13 1.96
C ILE A 245 -4.09 -32.26 1.10
N MET A 246 -3.73 -33.46 0.66
CA MET A 246 -2.59 -33.68 -0.22
C MET A 246 -2.72 -32.93 -1.56
N ALA A 247 -3.92 -32.95 -2.16
CA ALA A 247 -4.17 -32.22 -3.40
C ALA A 247 -4.02 -30.70 -3.23
N LEU A 248 -4.41 -30.16 -2.07
CA LEU A 248 -4.23 -28.75 -1.74
C LEU A 248 -2.75 -28.42 -1.46
N GLU A 249 -2.04 -29.27 -0.73
CA GLU A 249 -0.60 -29.13 -0.50
C GLU A 249 0.19 -29.10 -1.82
N GLU A 250 -0.09 -30.04 -2.73
CA GLU A 250 0.55 -30.10 -4.05
C GLU A 250 0.18 -28.87 -4.89
N ARG A 251 -1.09 -28.47 -4.90
CA ARG A 251 -1.56 -27.34 -5.70
C ARG A 251 -0.95 -26.01 -5.28
N PHE A 252 -0.78 -25.79 -3.97
CA PHE A 252 -0.31 -24.53 -3.41
C PHE A 252 1.17 -24.55 -2.99
N GLY A 253 1.82 -25.72 -3.03
CA GLY A 253 3.21 -25.88 -2.61
C GLY A 253 3.42 -25.64 -1.10
N ILE A 254 2.45 -26.05 -0.29
CA ILE A 254 2.43 -25.85 1.17
C ILE A 254 2.49 -27.20 1.90
N GLU A 255 2.69 -27.15 3.22
CA GLU A 255 2.64 -28.31 4.11
C GLU A 255 1.69 -28.00 5.29
N ILE A 256 0.69 -28.85 5.49
CA ILE A 256 -0.33 -28.75 6.54
C ILE A 256 -0.01 -29.83 7.59
N PRO A 257 0.46 -29.45 8.79
CA PRO A 257 0.73 -30.42 9.84
C PRO A 257 -0.52 -31.22 10.24
N ASP A 258 -0.35 -32.49 10.57
CA ASP A 258 -1.44 -33.39 10.99
C ASP A 258 -2.34 -32.78 12.09
N GLU A 259 -1.73 -32.11 13.08
CA GLU A 259 -2.45 -31.44 14.18
C GLU A 259 -3.38 -30.31 13.72
N GLN A 260 -3.11 -29.72 12.54
CA GLN A 260 -3.95 -28.71 11.90
C GLN A 260 -4.99 -29.37 11.01
N ALA A 261 -4.61 -30.42 10.27
CA ALA A 261 -5.51 -31.24 9.47
C ALA A 261 -6.66 -31.81 10.30
N GLU A 262 -6.38 -32.33 11.51
CA GLU A 262 -7.39 -32.86 12.43
C GLU A 262 -8.42 -31.81 12.90
N LYS A 263 -8.09 -30.52 12.83
CA LYS A 263 -8.98 -29.42 13.25
C LYS A 263 -9.88 -28.92 12.12
N ILE A 264 -9.71 -29.44 10.90
CA ILE A 264 -10.52 -29.06 9.74
C ILE A 264 -11.89 -29.73 9.86
N VAL A 265 -12.94 -28.92 10.02
CA VAL A 265 -14.33 -29.41 10.12
C VAL A 265 -15.17 -28.97 8.93
N ASN A 266 -14.93 -27.76 8.42
CA ASN A 266 -15.63 -27.16 7.29
C ASN A 266 -14.65 -26.63 6.24
N VAL A 267 -15.17 -26.31 5.06
CA VAL A 267 -14.40 -25.70 3.96
C VAL A 267 -13.70 -24.40 4.41
N GLY A 268 -14.35 -23.59 5.24
CA GLY A 268 -13.76 -22.36 5.77
C GLY A 268 -12.51 -22.60 6.62
N ASP A 269 -12.39 -23.74 7.31
CA ASP A 269 -11.18 -24.11 8.05
C ASP A 269 -10.01 -24.39 7.10
N VAL A 270 -10.27 -25.13 6.01
CA VAL A 270 -9.30 -25.40 4.94
C VAL A 270 -8.76 -24.07 4.39
N MET A 271 -9.67 -23.15 4.08
CA MET A 271 -9.33 -21.85 3.52
C MET A 271 -8.44 -21.02 4.44
N ARG A 272 -8.78 -20.97 5.73
CA ARG A 272 -7.97 -20.25 6.73
C ARG A 272 -6.58 -20.84 6.90
N HIS A 273 -6.42 -22.15 6.78
CA HIS A 273 -5.12 -22.80 6.88
C HIS A 273 -4.24 -22.44 5.67
N ILE A 274 -4.79 -22.50 4.46
CA ILE A 274 -4.06 -22.14 3.24
C ILE A 274 -3.71 -20.65 3.23
N GLU A 275 -4.65 -19.76 3.57
CA GLU A 275 -4.42 -18.32 3.62
C GLU A 275 -3.28 -17.94 4.57
N LYS A 276 -3.20 -18.58 5.76
CA LYS A 276 -2.12 -18.33 6.74
C LYS A 276 -0.73 -18.76 6.28
N GLN A 277 -0.62 -19.71 5.36
CA GLN A 277 0.67 -20.19 4.87
C GLN A 277 1.18 -19.38 3.67
N LEU A 278 0.30 -18.63 2.99
CA LEU A 278 0.61 -17.87 1.78
C LEU A 278 0.85 -16.37 2.05
N ILE A 279 0.56 -15.87 3.25
CA ILE A 279 0.72 -14.47 3.69
C ILE A 279 1.79 -14.38 4.78
#